data_AF-C4YKY7-F1
#
_entry.id   AF-C4YKY7-F1
#
_cell.length_a   1.000
_cell.length_b   1.000
_cell.length_c   1.000
_cell.angle_alpha   90.00
_cell.angle_beta   90.00
_cell.angle_gamma   90.00
#
_symmetry.space_group_name_H-M   'P 1'
#
loop_
_entity.id
_entity.type
_entity.pdbx_description
1 polymer ?
#
loop_
_entity_poly.entity_id
_entity_poly.type
_entity_poly.pdbx_seq_one_letter_code
_entity_poly.pdbx_strand_id
1 'polypeptide(L)' 'MMKLFTDEAQGLRVDPLVVLFLAVGFIFSVIILHVFAKITGKFTS' A
#
# COMPACT_ATOMS: atom_id res chain seq x y z
N MET A 1 -2.77 24.88 -33.85
CA MET A 1 -3.74 23.82 -33.52
C MET A 1 -2.98 22.51 -33.29
N MET A 2 -2.40 22.29 -32.10
CA MET A 2 -1.80 21.01 -31.66
C MET A 2 -1.67 21.03 -30.11
N LYS A 3 -2.81 21.12 -29.40
CA LYS A 3 -2.85 21.30 -27.93
C LYS A 3 -3.92 20.43 -27.26
N LEU A 4 -4.30 19.30 -27.87
CA LEU A 4 -5.48 18.52 -27.47
C LEU A 4 -5.24 17.01 -27.24
N PHE A 5 -3.99 16.52 -27.20
CA PHE A 5 -3.70 15.10 -26.92
C PHE A 5 -2.43 14.87 -26.07
N THR A 6 -2.08 15.79 -25.16
CA THR A 6 -0.90 15.62 -24.29
C THR A 6 -1.18 15.88 -22.80
N ASP A 7 -2.44 16.03 -22.39
CA ASP A 7 -2.80 16.22 -20.97
C ASP A 7 -3.73 15.14 -20.39
N GLU A 8 -4.35 14.29 -21.21
CA GLU A 8 -5.42 13.38 -20.73
C GLU A 8 -4.94 12.00 -20.25
N ALA A 9 -3.63 11.71 -20.36
CA ALA A 9 -3.06 10.44 -19.87
C ALA A 9 -1.78 10.67 -19.08
N GLN A 10 -1.77 11.69 -18.21
CA GLN A 10 -0.93 11.63 -17.01
C GLN A 10 -1.50 10.54 -16.09
N GLY A 11 -1.41 9.27 -16.54
CA GLY A 11 -1.75 8.12 -15.73
C GLY A 11 -1.00 8.22 -14.40
N LEU A 12 -1.64 7.78 -13.31
CA LEU A 12 -1.15 7.92 -11.94
C LEU A 12 0.34 7.49 -11.84
N ARG A 13 1.26 8.46 -11.93
CA ARG A 13 2.70 8.23 -11.84
C ARG A 13 3.05 8.16 -10.37
N VAL A 14 2.91 6.98 -9.81
CA VAL A 14 3.37 6.70 -8.45
C VAL A 14 4.87 6.48 -8.52
N ASP A 15 5.63 7.26 -7.76
CA ASP A 15 7.08 7.11 -7.72
C ASP A 15 7.46 5.70 -7.24
N PRO A 16 8.43 5.02 -7.87
CA PRO A 16 8.86 3.69 -7.47
C PRO A 16 9.21 3.56 -5.98
N LEU A 17 9.73 4.62 -5.37
CA LEU A 17 10.03 4.63 -3.92
C LEU A 17 8.76 4.58 -3.09
N VAL A 18 7.70 5.29 -3.49
CA VAL A 18 6.39 5.26 -2.79
C VAL A 18 5.79 3.86 -2.83
N VAL A 19 5.93 3.15 -3.96
CA VAL A 19 5.49 1.75 -4.08
C VAL A 19 6.28 0.84 -3.14
N LEU A 20 7.60 1.05 -3.01
CA LEU A 20 8.44 0.30 -2.08
C LEU A 20 8.00 0.50 -0.62
N PHE A 21 7.76 1.75 -0.20
CA PHE A 21 7.30 2.05 1.15
C PHE A 21 5.89 1.51 1.41
N LEU A 22 4.98 1.59 0.45
CA LEU A 22 3.63 1.05 0.55
C LEU A 22 3.66 -0.48 0.72
N ALA A 23 4.51 -1.17 -0.06
CA ALA A 23 4.67 -2.62 0.02
C ALA A 23 5.24 -3.05 1.39
N VAL A 24 6.31 -2.39 1.86
CA VAL A 24 6.92 -2.69 3.17
C VAL A 24 5.93 -2.41 4.30
N GLY A 25 5.21 -1.29 4.25
CA GLY A 25 4.19 -0.94 5.23
C GLY A 25 3.03 -1.94 5.27
N PHE A 26 2.57 -2.40 4.10
CA PHE A 26 1.52 -3.41 4.00
C PHE A 26 1.94 -4.74 4.64
N ILE A 27 3.16 -5.23 4.33
CA ILE A 27 3.69 -6.46 4.92
C ILE A 27 3.74 -6.34 6.44
N PHE A 28 4.24 -5.22 6.96
CA PHE A 28 4.32 -4.99 8.40
C PHE A 28 2.95 -4.94 9.08
N SER A 29 1.96 -4.28 8.45
CA SER A 29 0.59 -4.23 8.95
C SER A 29 -0.04 -5.63 9.07
N VAL A 30 0.18 -6.50 8.08
CA VAL A 30 -0.33 -7.89 8.12
C VAL A 30 0.34 -8.69 9.23
N ILE A 31 1.64 -8.51 9.45
CA ILE A 31 2.37 -9.19 10.53
C ILE A 31 1.84 -8.78 11.91
N ILE A 32 1.65 -7.49 12.13
CA ILE A 32 1.05 -7.00 13.39
C ILE A 32 -0.33 -7.63 13.60
N LEU A 33 -1.17 -7.64 12.56
CA LEU A 33 -2.52 -8.23 12.66
C LEU A 33 -2.45 -9.72 13.04
N HIS A 34 -1.54 -10.48 12.45
CA HIS A 34 -1.35 -11.91 12.78
C HIS A 34 -0.91 -12.10 14.24
N VAL A 35 0.03 -11.27 14.71
CA VAL A 35 0.51 -11.33 16.08
C VAL A 35 -0.60 -10.93 17.05
N PHE A 36 -1.35 -9.87 16.76
CA PHE A 36 -2.47 -9.43 17.58
C PHE A 36 -3.55 -10.49 17.67
N ALA A 37 -3.97 -11.08 16.55
CA ALA A 37 -4.96 -12.16 16.51
C ALA A 37 -4.50 -13.37 17.33
N LYS A 38 -3.20 -13.71 17.27
CA LYS A 38 -2.63 -14.82 18.05
C LYS A 38 -2.61 -14.52 19.55
N ILE A 39 -2.34 -13.28 19.96
CA ILE A 39 -2.34 -12.88 21.37
C ILE A 39 -3.78 -12.82 21.90
N THR A 40 -4.71 -12.19 21.17
CA THR A 40 -6.12 -12.16 21.53
C THR A 40 -6.73 -13.55 21.59
N GLY A 41 -6.42 -14.43 20.64
CA GLY A 41 -6.87 -15.83 20.66
C GLY A 41 -6.33 -16.64 21.84
N LYS A 42 -5.17 -16.28 22.39
CA LYS A 42 -4.62 -16.88 23.62
C LYS A 42 -5.19 -16.28 24.90
N PHE A 43 -5.66 -15.03 24.88
CA PHE A 43 -6.26 -14.35 26.04
C PHE A 43 -7.75 -14.65 26.20
N THR A 44 -8.44 -15.01 25.12
CA THR A 44 -9.86 -15.39 25.10
C THR A 44 -10.08 -16.90 25.19
N SER A 45 -9.12 -17.63 25.77
CA SER A 45 -9.19 -19.06 26.00
C SER A 45 -9.03 -19.41 27.47
#